data_AF-A0A372NAB1-F1
#
_entry.id   AF-A0A372NAB1-F1
#
_cell.length_a   1.000
_cell.length_b   1.000
_cell.length_c   1.000
_cell.angle_alpha   90.00
_cell.angle_beta   90.00
_cell.angle_gamma   90.00
#
_symmetry.space_group_name_H-M   'P 1'
#
loop_
_entity.id
_entity.type
_entity.pdbx_description
1 polymer ?
#
loop_
_entity_poly.entity_id
_entity_poly.type
_entity_poly.pdbx_seq_one_letter_code
_entity_poly.pdbx_strand_id
1 'polypeptide(L)'
;MAKPDERAAILQPVVDGTEGIALEHFDHIRRVNDVFYDQVKLSDQKAAYIFTFMLALLVTSTESRAVFTWSRYAEGDWTSDIFSGLLALALVFSIVSAILVVLPRRVDNSTSLFWGAWPHHREGFRKAALARDIDYLFEQYMQNADAMASIAREKYRFVGFAFRGLLLTVLAYVALLATR
;
A
#
# COMPACT_ATOMS: atom_id res chain seq x y z
N MET A 1 35.12 14.50 28.56
CA MET A 1 35.22 15.37 27.37
C MET A 1 36.38 14.87 26.52
N ALA A 2 36.11 13.96 25.56
CA ALA A 2 37.15 13.40 24.70
C ALA A 2 37.50 14.40 23.58
N LYS A 3 38.80 14.49 23.25
CA LYS A 3 39.40 15.51 22.39
C LYS A 3 38.86 15.45 20.94
N PRO A 4 38.77 16.59 20.24
CA PRO A 4 38.28 16.67 18.86
C PRO A 4 39.12 15.88 17.83
N ASP A 5 40.38 15.55 18.15
CA ASP A 5 41.30 14.85 17.22
C ASP A 5 41.03 13.34 17.10
N GLU A 6 40.32 12.70 18.04
CA GLU A 6 39.95 11.28 17.95
C GLU A 6 38.75 11.04 17.01
N ARG A 7 37.95 12.07 16.71
CA ARG A 7 36.79 11.95 15.82
C ARG A 7 37.19 11.93 14.34
N ALA A 8 38.33 12.53 14.00
CA ALA A 8 38.87 12.55 12.64
C ALA A 8 39.51 11.21 12.23
N ALA A 9 39.88 10.35 13.18
CA ALA A 9 40.45 9.04 12.91
C ALA A 9 39.40 7.96 12.57
N ILE A 10 38.10 8.22 12.81
CA ILE A 10 37.00 7.28 12.54
C ILE A 10 36.53 7.35 11.07
N LEU A 11 37.04 8.30 10.29
CA LEU A 11 36.65 8.53 8.88
C LEU A 11 37.87 8.53 7.95
N GLN A 12 38.80 7.59 8.11
CA GLN A 12 39.71 7.28 7.01
C GLN A 12 38.99 6.35 6.02
N PRO A 13 38.95 6.68 4.71
CA PRO A 13 38.42 5.77 3.72
C PRO A 13 39.45 4.65 3.53
N VAL A 14 39.24 3.54 4.21
CA VAL A 14 39.91 2.28 3.88
C VAL A 14 39.26 1.81 2.58
N VAL A 15 39.86 2.18 1.45
CA VAL A 15 39.44 1.71 0.14
C VAL A 15 40.01 0.29 -0.02
N ASP A 16 39.38 -0.67 0.64
CA ASP A 16 39.37 -2.04 0.16
C ASP A 16 38.16 -2.18 -0.77
N GLY A 17 38.37 -2.60 -2.02
CA GLY A 17 37.29 -2.73 -3.01
C GLY A 17 36.14 -3.61 -2.53
N THR A 18 36.44 -4.53 -1.60
CA THR A 18 35.50 -5.42 -0.93
C THR A 18 34.53 -4.69 0.02
N GLU A 19 35.01 -3.70 0.80
CA GLU A 19 34.14 -2.88 1.67
C GLU A 19 33.23 -1.96 0.85
N GLY A 20 33.74 -1.44 -0.29
CA GLY A 20 32.93 -0.67 -1.24
C GLY A 20 31.77 -1.48 -1.83
N ILE A 21 32.04 -2.74 -2.22
CA ILE A 21 31.04 -3.67 -2.73
C ILE A 21 29.99 -4.03 -1.66
N ALA A 22 30.43 -4.29 -0.41
CA ALA A 22 29.51 -4.57 0.70
C ALA A 22 28.59 -3.38 1.02
N LEU A 23 29.13 -2.15 0.97
CA LEU A 23 28.35 -0.92 1.17
C LEU A 23 27.33 -0.70 0.04
N GLU A 24 27.73 -0.94 -1.21
CA GLU A 24 26.84 -0.85 -2.37
C GLU A 24 25.69 -1.86 -2.31
N HIS A 25 25.96 -3.10 -1.88
CA HIS A 25 24.94 -4.11 -1.66
C HIS A 25 23.97 -3.73 -0.53
N PHE A 26 24.48 -3.17 0.56
CA PHE A 26 23.66 -2.69 1.66
C PHE A 26 22.77 -1.49 1.25
N ASP A 27 23.32 -0.56 0.48
CA ASP A 27 22.55 0.56 -0.07
C ASP A 27 21.48 0.10 -1.05
N HIS A 28 21.77 -0.95 -1.83
CA HIS A 28 20.79 -1.55 -2.73
C HIS A 28 19.60 -2.14 -1.95
N ILE A 29 19.84 -2.93 -0.91
CA ILE A 29 18.74 -3.55 -0.15
C ILE A 29 17.92 -2.52 0.63
N ARG A 30 18.56 -1.46 1.13
CA ARG A 30 17.87 -0.32 1.71
C ARG A 30 16.95 0.35 0.70
N ARG A 31 17.45 0.60 -0.52
CA ARG A 31 16.64 1.17 -1.61
C ARG A 31 15.46 0.28 -1.98
N VAL A 32 15.63 -1.04 -2.01
CA VAL A 32 14.53 -2.00 -2.24
C VAL A 32 13.44 -1.86 -1.17
N ASN A 33 13.84 -1.78 0.10
CA ASN A 33 12.90 -1.55 1.20
C ASN A 33 12.14 -0.22 1.07
N ASP A 34 12.85 0.86 0.76
CA ASP A 34 12.24 2.18 0.56
C ASP A 34 11.22 2.15 -0.60
N VAL A 35 11.54 1.47 -1.71
CA VAL A 35 10.63 1.29 -2.83
C VAL A 35 9.38 0.51 -2.44
N PHE A 36 9.49 -0.59 -1.67
CA PHE A 36 8.31 -1.33 -1.23
C PHE A 36 7.47 -0.55 -0.22
N TYR A 37 8.11 0.20 0.68
CA TYR A 37 7.42 1.09 1.59
C TYR A 37 6.61 2.16 0.83
N ASP A 38 7.23 2.80 -0.17
CA ASP A 38 6.56 3.76 -1.03
C ASP A 38 5.41 3.12 -1.83
N GLN A 39 5.59 1.90 -2.33
CA GLN A 39 4.53 1.17 -3.01
C GLN A 39 3.32 0.92 -2.09
N VAL A 40 3.54 0.53 -0.83
CA VAL A 40 2.48 0.36 0.16
C VAL A 40 1.76 1.68 0.39
N LYS A 41 2.49 2.77 0.62
CA LYS A 41 1.92 4.11 0.81
C LYS A 41 1.10 4.58 -0.40
N LEU A 42 1.63 4.41 -1.61
CA LEU A 42 0.95 4.76 -2.85
C LEU A 42 -0.32 3.93 -3.06
N SER A 43 -0.32 2.66 -2.66
CA SER A 43 -1.51 1.81 -2.75
C SER A 43 -2.64 2.29 -1.83
N ASP A 44 -2.32 2.71 -0.61
CA ASP A 44 -3.28 3.28 0.34
C ASP A 44 -3.83 4.60 -0.18
N GLN A 45 -2.97 5.45 -0.73
CA GLN A 45 -3.37 6.72 -1.33
C GLN A 45 -4.31 6.52 -2.53
N LYS A 46 -4.01 5.57 -3.43
CA LYS A 46 -4.88 5.23 -4.56
C LYS A 46 -6.25 4.75 -4.10
N ALA A 47 -6.29 3.90 -3.08
CA ALA A 47 -7.55 3.42 -2.52
C ALA A 47 -8.37 4.55 -1.89
N ALA A 48 -7.71 5.47 -1.17
CA ALA A 48 -8.37 6.66 -0.62
C ALA A 48 -8.99 7.52 -1.73
N TYR A 49 -8.28 7.76 -2.84
CA TYR A 49 -8.83 8.51 -3.98
C TYR A 49 -10.05 7.84 -4.61
N ILE A 50 -9.99 6.53 -4.83
CA ILE A 50 -11.14 5.77 -5.35
C ILE A 50 -12.31 5.88 -4.38
N PHE A 51 -12.08 5.65 -3.09
CA PHE A 51 -13.12 5.74 -2.07
C PHE A 51 -13.79 7.13 -2.03
N THR A 52 -13.00 8.19 -2.02
CA THR A 52 -13.50 9.57 -2.04
C THR A 52 -14.29 9.86 -3.32
N PHE A 53 -13.80 9.44 -4.48
CA PHE A 53 -14.53 9.60 -5.75
C PHE A 53 -15.88 8.89 -5.71
N MET A 54 -15.92 7.64 -5.22
CA MET A 54 -17.15 6.85 -5.14
C MET A 54 -18.16 7.46 -4.16
N LEU A 55 -17.70 7.95 -3.01
CA LEU A 55 -18.56 8.70 -2.09
C LEU A 55 -19.07 10.00 -2.71
N ALA A 56 -18.22 10.75 -3.40
CA ALA A 56 -18.63 11.98 -4.08
C ALA A 56 -19.70 11.68 -5.12
N LEU A 57 -19.52 10.65 -5.94
CA LEU A 57 -20.49 10.21 -6.93
C LEU A 57 -21.82 9.78 -6.27
N LEU A 58 -21.76 9.04 -5.16
CA LEU A 58 -22.96 8.63 -4.41
C LEU A 58 -23.70 9.81 -3.76
N VAL A 59 -22.99 10.81 -3.26
CA VAL A 59 -23.60 11.97 -2.57
C VAL A 59 -24.12 13.00 -3.57
N THR A 60 -23.43 13.22 -4.68
CA THR A 60 -23.73 14.31 -5.62
C THR A 60 -24.67 13.88 -6.75
N SER A 61 -24.59 12.63 -7.20
CA SER A 61 -25.41 12.15 -8.32
C SER A 61 -26.73 11.54 -7.84
N THR A 62 -27.84 12.09 -8.34
CA THR A 62 -29.18 11.53 -8.12
C THR A 62 -29.31 10.13 -8.71
N GLU A 63 -28.71 9.88 -9.88
CA GLU A 63 -28.76 8.57 -10.54
C GLU A 63 -28.08 7.49 -9.73
N SER A 64 -26.91 7.81 -9.18
CA SER A 64 -26.12 6.88 -8.37
C SER A 64 -26.79 6.55 -7.04
N ARG A 65 -27.69 7.40 -6.54
CA ARG A 65 -28.54 7.09 -5.39
C ARG A 65 -29.79 6.32 -5.78
N ALA A 66 -30.38 6.68 -6.92
CA ALA A 66 -31.62 6.09 -7.41
C ALA A 66 -31.47 4.58 -7.67
N VAL A 67 -30.28 4.09 -8.03
CA VAL A 67 -30.03 2.65 -8.19
C VAL A 67 -30.17 1.83 -6.90
N PHE A 68 -30.21 2.48 -5.73
CA PHE A 68 -30.49 1.84 -4.44
C PHE A 68 -31.94 2.00 -3.98
N THR A 69 -32.80 2.69 -4.76
CA THR A 69 -34.21 2.89 -4.44
C THR A 69 -35.10 1.89 -5.18
N TRP A 70 -36.08 1.32 -4.47
CA TRP A 70 -36.98 0.32 -5.03
C TRP A 70 -37.86 0.87 -6.17
N SER A 71 -38.26 2.14 -6.10
CA SER A 71 -39.09 2.79 -7.12
C SER A 71 -38.46 2.75 -8.51
N ARG A 72 -37.13 2.80 -8.60
CA ARG A 72 -36.43 2.78 -9.89
C ARG A 72 -36.61 1.48 -10.66
N TYR A 73 -36.78 0.35 -9.97
CA TYR A 73 -36.95 -0.97 -10.58
C TYR A 73 -38.43 -1.36 -10.78
N ALA A 74 -39.36 -0.60 -10.20
CA ALA A 74 -40.79 -0.87 -10.32
C ALA A 74 -41.44 -0.23 -11.55
N GLU A 75 -40.85 0.87 -12.04
CA GLU A 75 -41.39 1.71 -13.12
C GLU A 75 -40.47 1.76 -14.36
N GLY A 76 -39.32 1.09 -14.32
CA GLY A 76 -38.25 1.20 -15.29
C GLY A 76 -38.44 0.36 -16.57
N ASP A 77 -37.78 0.79 -17.65
CA ASP A 77 -37.53 -0.05 -18.81
C ASP A 77 -36.48 -1.12 -18.47
N TRP A 78 -36.62 -2.33 -19.03
CA TRP A 78 -35.76 -3.47 -18.72
C TRP A 78 -34.26 -3.17 -18.94
N THR A 79 -33.92 -2.33 -19.93
CA THR A 79 -32.54 -1.91 -20.18
C THR A 79 -31.99 -1.02 -19.06
N SER A 80 -32.78 -0.05 -18.61
CA SER A 80 -32.46 0.85 -17.49
C SER A 80 -32.30 0.09 -16.18
N ASP A 81 -33.10 -0.96 -15.95
CA ASP A 81 -33.02 -1.79 -14.74
C ASP A 81 -31.73 -2.60 -14.68
N ILE A 82 -31.31 -3.19 -15.81
CA ILE A 82 -30.05 -3.93 -15.92
C ILE A 82 -28.86 -3.00 -15.64
N PHE A 83 -28.81 -1.81 -16.28
CA PHE A 83 -27.72 -0.87 -16.04
C PHE A 83 -27.72 -0.31 -14.62
N SER A 84 -28.90 -0.13 -14.01
CA SER A 84 -29.02 0.31 -12.62
C SER A 84 -28.49 -0.75 -11.65
N GLY A 85 -28.85 -2.02 -11.85
CA GLY A 85 -28.33 -3.13 -11.07
C GLY A 85 -26.82 -3.30 -11.22
N LEU A 86 -26.31 -3.19 -12.45
CA LEU A 86 -24.88 -3.24 -12.75
C LEU A 86 -24.12 -2.10 -12.05
N LEU A 87 -24.67 -0.87 -12.08
CA LEU A 87 -24.10 0.29 -11.41
C LEU A 87 -24.05 0.10 -9.90
N ALA A 88 -25.13 -0.40 -9.29
CA ALA A 88 -25.19 -0.68 -7.84
C ALA A 88 -24.16 -1.72 -7.42
N LEU A 89 -24.05 -2.84 -8.15
CA LEU A 89 -23.06 -3.88 -7.88
C LEU A 89 -21.63 -3.37 -8.05
N ALA A 90 -21.36 -2.61 -9.11
CA ALA A 90 -20.04 -2.03 -9.36
C ALA A 90 -19.65 -1.03 -8.24
N LEU A 91 -20.59 -0.21 -7.78
CA LEU A 91 -20.41 0.72 -6.67
C LEU A 91 -20.00 0.01 -5.39
N VAL A 92 -20.80 -0.98 -4.97
CA VAL A 92 -20.55 -1.75 -3.75
C VAL A 92 -19.21 -2.49 -3.86
N PHE A 93 -18.97 -3.17 -4.98
CA PHE A 93 -17.73 -3.92 -5.20
C PHE A 93 -16.49 -3.03 -5.14
N SER A 94 -16.54 -1.85 -5.77
CA SER A 94 -15.43 -0.89 -5.78
C SER A 94 -15.16 -0.31 -4.38
N ILE A 95 -16.20 0.05 -3.63
CA ILE A 95 -16.07 0.58 -2.27
C ILE A 95 -15.49 -0.47 -1.32
N VAL A 96 -16.02 -1.70 -1.35
CA VAL A 96 -15.51 -2.81 -0.53
C VAL A 96 -14.05 -3.10 -0.87
N SER A 97 -13.71 -3.15 -2.16
CA SER A 97 -12.33 -3.35 -2.61
C SER A 97 -11.39 -2.25 -2.13
N ALA A 98 -11.82 -0.98 -2.16
CA ALA A 98 -11.03 0.14 -1.65
C ALA A 98 -10.82 0.05 -0.12
N ILE A 99 -11.84 -0.33 0.66
CA ILE A 99 -11.72 -0.53 2.11
C ILE A 99 -10.72 -1.66 2.43
N LEU A 100 -10.76 -2.76 1.67
CA LEU A 100 -9.83 -3.90 1.86
C LEU A 100 -8.36 -3.56 1.58
N VAL A 101 -8.07 -2.47 0.85
CA VAL A 101 -6.70 -1.97 0.67
C VAL A 101 -6.20 -1.29 1.95
N VAL A 102 -7.05 -0.46 2.56
CA VAL A 102 -6.70 0.39 3.71
C VAL A 102 -6.72 -0.39 5.03
N LEU A 103 -7.46 -1.49 5.11
CA LEU A 103 -7.57 -2.30 6.32
C LEU A 103 -6.18 -2.74 6.83
N PRO A 104 -5.87 -2.56 8.13
CA PRO A 104 -4.57 -2.91 8.69
C PRO A 104 -4.34 -4.41 8.56
N ARG A 105 -3.18 -4.79 7.99
CA ARG A 105 -2.78 -6.18 7.84
C ARG A 105 -1.71 -6.53 8.87
N ARG A 106 -1.85 -7.71 9.47
CA ARG A 106 -0.84 -8.29 10.35
C ARG A 106 0.16 -9.05 9.49
N VAL A 107 1.43 -8.92 9.81
CA VAL A 107 2.53 -9.67 9.22
C VAL A 107 3.22 -10.40 10.36
N ASP A 108 3.34 -11.72 10.24
CA ASP A 108 3.87 -12.56 11.31
C ASP A 108 5.41 -12.49 11.42
N ASN A 109 6.09 -12.06 10.36
CA ASN A 109 7.55 -11.88 10.33
C ASN A 109 7.93 -10.49 10.85
N SER A 110 8.18 -10.43 12.16
CA SER A 110 8.39 -9.20 12.90
C SER A 110 9.90 -8.90 13.01
N THR A 111 10.42 -7.99 12.20
CA THR A 111 11.83 -7.54 12.25
C THR A 111 12.01 -6.35 13.18
N SER A 112 13.25 -5.99 13.52
CA SER A 112 13.55 -4.79 14.30
C SER A 112 13.10 -3.49 13.64
N LEU A 113 12.75 -3.50 12.34
CA LEU A 113 12.21 -2.34 11.65
C LEU A 113 10.69 -2.16 11.86
N PHE A 114 9.98 -3.20 12.32
CA PHE A 114 8.56 -3.11 12.61
C PHE A 114 8.30 -2.58 14.02
N TRP A 115 7.42 -1.58 14.12
CA TRP A 115 7.05 -0.96 15.41
C TRP A 115 6.56 -1.99 16.45
N GLY A 116 5.82 -3.02 16.00
CA GLY A 116 5.29 -4.08 16.87
C GLY A 116 6.34 -5.06 17.38
N ALA A 117 7.43 -5.28 16.63
CA ALA A 117 8.56 -6.10 17.06
C ALA A 117 9.58 -5.32 17.90
N TRP A 118 9.57 -3.99 17.79
CA TRP A 118 10.64 -3.14 18.32
C TRP A 118 11.01 -3.42 19.78
N PRO A 119 10.06 -3.59 20.72
CA PRO A 119 10.40 -3.91 22.11
C PRO A 119 11.21 -5.20 22.27
N HIS A 120 10.97 -6.21 21.42
CA HIS A 120 11.61 -7.52 21.48
C HIS A 120 12.97 -7.56 20.78
N HIS A 121 13.14 -6.80 19.69
CA HIS A 121 14.39 -6.80 18.92
C HIS A 121 15.35 -5.66 19.25
N ARG A 122 14.95 -4.68 20.07
CA ARG A 122 15.78 -3.52 20.44
C ARG A 122 17.11 -3.92 21.10
N GLU A 123 17.10 -4.90 21.99
CA GLU A 123 18.33 -5.35 22.65
C GLU A 123 19.26 -6.11 21.70
N GLY A 124 18.70 -6.93 20.80
CA GLY A 124 19.45 -7.62 19.75
C GLY A 124 20.12 -6.62 18.81
N PHE A 125 19.36 -5.61 18.35
CA PHE A 125 19.88 -4.51 17.54
C PHE A 125 21.00 -3.74 18.25
N ARG A 126 20.84 -3.45 19.56
CA ARG A 126 21.88 -2.76 20.33
C ARG A 126 23.17 -3.57 20.42
N LYS A 127 23.08 -4.89 20.62
CA LYS A 127 24.25 -5.79 20.66
C LYS A 127 24.93 -5.89 19.30
N ALA A 128 24.16 -6.04 18.22
CA ALA A 128 24.67 -6.05 16.85
C ALA A 128 25.35 -4.71 16.47
N ALA A 129 24.77 -3.57 16.87
CA ALA A 129 25.35 -2.25 16.65
C ALA A 129 26.70 -2.07 17.38
N LEU A 130 26.82 -2.60 18.60
CA LEU A 130 28.08 -2.60 19.33
C LEU A 130 29.14 -3.50 18.67
N ALA A 131 28.71 -4.60 18.06
CA ALA A 131 29.58 -5.56 17.37
C ALA A 131 29.93 -5.15 15.93
N ARG A 132 29.36 -4.05 15.39
CA ARG A 132 29.42 -3.67 13.97
C ARG A 132 29.00 -4.82 13.05
N ASP A 133 28.00 -5.58 13.47
CA ASP A 133 27.48 -6.74 12.74
C ASP A 133 26.61 -6.29 11.55
N ILE A 134 27.24 -6.16 10.38
CA ILE A 134 26.60 -5.76 9.13
C ILE A 134 25.68 -6.87 8.63
N ASP A 135 26.04 -8.14 8.84
CA ASP A 135 25.27 -9.30 8.40
C ASP A 135 23.91 -9.36 9.10
N TYR A 136 23.87 -9.07 10.40
CA TYR A 136 22.61 -8.93 11.14
C TYR A 136 21.71 -7.84 10.53
N LEU A 137 22.25 -6.67 10.21
CA LEU A 137 21.48 -5.57 9.62
C LEU A 137 20.96 -5.95 8.24
N PHE A 138 21.81 -6.56 7.42
CA PHE A 138 21.44 -7.02 6.08
C PHE A 138 20.28 -8.01 6.14
N GLU A 139 20.35 -9.01 7.01
CA GLU A 139 19.29 -10.00 7.22
C GLU A 139 17.97 -9.34 7.68
N GLN A 140 18.03 -8.37 8.59
CA GLN A 140 16.84 -7.62 9.02
C GLN A 140 16.21 -6.83 7.87
N TYR A 141 17.02 -6.22 7.00
CA TYR A 141 16.52 -5.52 5.80
C TYR A 141 15.96 -6.49 4.76
N MET A 142 16.53 -7.69 4.61
CA MET A 142 16.04 -8.73 3.70
C MET A 142 14.67 -9.24 4.15
N GLN A 143 14.54 -9.62 5.42
CA GLN A 143 13.27 -10.06 5.99
C GLN A 143 12.20 -8.96 5.94
N ASN A 144 12.58 -7.71 6.14
CA ASN A 144 11.67 -6.58 6.02
C ASN A 144 11.21 -6.35 4.57
N ALA A 145 12.11 -6.52 3.59
CA ALA A 145 11.78 -6.41 2.17
C ALA A 145 10.74 -7.47 1.77
N ASP A 146 10.93 -8.72 2.19
CA ASP A 146 9.99 -9.82 1.90
C ASP A 146 8.61 -9.56 2.53
N ALA A 147 8.60 -9.12 3.79
CA ALA A 147 7.38 -8.71 4.47
C ALA A 147 6.66 -7.59 3.69
N MET A 148 7.35 -6.51 3.35
CA MET A 148 6.76 -5.39 2.61
C MET A 148 6.30 -5.76 1.20
N ALA A 149 7.07 -6.60 0.49
CA ALA A 149 6.72 -7.08 -0.84
C ALA A 149 5.42 -7.90 -0.83
N SER A 150 5.25 -8.77 0.17
CA SER A 150 4.02 -9.56 0.32
C SER A 150 2.79 -8.67 0.56
N ILE A 151 2.90 -7.68 1.47
CA ILE A 151 1.84 -6.70 1.74
C ILE A 151 1.51 -5.91 0.48
N ALA A 152 2.55 -5.38 -0.20
CA ALA A 152 2.39 -4.57 -1.40
C ALA A 152 1.64 -5.37 -2.47
N ARG A 153 2.07 -6.61 -2.77
CA ARG A 153 1.43 -7.47 -3.78
C ARG A 153 -0.06 -7.64 -3.51
N GLU A 154 -0.43 -7.94 -2.27
CA GLU A 154 -1.83 -8.10 -1.89
C GLU A 154 -2.61 -6.77 -1.98
N LYS A 155 -2.02 -5.65 -1.54
CA LYS A 155 -2.67 -4.33 -1.63
C LYS A 155 -2.93 -3.96 -3.07
N TYR A 156 -1.95 -4.13 -3.95
CA TYR A 156 -2.09 -3.86 -5.39
C TYR A 156 -3.14 -4.74 -6.07
N ARG A 157 -3.35 -5.99 -5.60
CA ARG A 157 -4.45 -6.83 -6.08
C ARG A 157 -5.82 -6.18 -5.82
N PHE A 158 -6.06 -5.72 -4.60
CA PHE A 158 -7.32 -5.05 -4.23
C PHE A 158 -7.45 -3.67 -4.87
N VAL A 159 -6.37 -2.90 -5.00
CA VAL A 159 -6.36 -1.65 -5.78
C VAL A 159 -6.79 -1.93 -7.23
N GLY A 160 -6.26 -3.00 -7.84
CA GLY A 160 -6.65 -3.42 -9.18
C GLY A 160 -8.13 -3.83 -9.28
N PHE A 161 -8.71 -4.45 -8.26
CA PHE A 161 -10.15 -4.72 -8.22
C PHE A 161 -10.98 -3.44 -8.07
N ALA A 162 -10.57 -2.54 -7.18
CA ALA A 162 -11.22 -1.25 -6.98
C ALA A 162 -11.22 -0.42 -8.27
N PHE A 163 -10.11 -0.36 -9.01
CA PHE A 163 -10.05 0.32 -10.31
C PHE A 163 -10.96 -0.29 -11.36
N ARG A 164 -11.02 -1.63 -11.46
CA ARG A 164 -11.92 -2.32 -12.41
C ARG A 164 -13.39 -2.07 -12.06
N GLY A 165 -13.72 -2.12 -10.76
CA GLY A 165 -15.05 -1.77 -10.25
C GLY A 165 -15.42 -0.32 -10.58
N LEU A 166 -14.51 0.61 -10.31
CA LEU A 166 -14.69 2.03 -10.65
C LEU A 166 -14.91 2.23 -12.15
N LEU A 167 -14.13 1.58 -13.01
CA LEU A 167 -14.30 1.67 -14.47
C LEU A 167 -15.68 1.16 -14.90
N LEU A 168 -16.13 0.03 -14.33
CA LEU A 168 -17.47 -0.50 -14.58
C LEU A 168 -18.56 0.46 -14.08
N THR A 169 -18.38 1.08 -12.91
CA THR A 169 -19.27 2.12 -12.39
C THR A 169 -19.40 3.28 -13.38
N VAL A 170 -18.28 3.81 -13.88
CA VAL A 170 -18.30 4.92 -14.84
C VAL A 170 -19.00 4.53 -16.14
N LEU A 171 -18.72 3.34 -16.68
CA LEU A 171 -19.37 2.86 -17.91
C LEU A 171 -20.88 2.66 -17.72
N ALA A 172 -21.29 2.00 -16.64
CA ALA A 172 -22.71 1.78 -16.34
C ALA A 172 -23.44 3.10 -16.09
N TYR A 173 -22.78 4.06 -15.42
CA TYR A 173 -23.32 5.39 -15.21
C TYR A 173 -23.56 6.15 -16.52
N VAL A 174 -22.57 6.15 -17.41
CA VAL A 174 -22.69 6.81 -18.73
C VAL A 174 -23.74 6.12 -19.60
N ALA A 175 -23.79 4.79 -19.60
CA ALA A 175 -24.80 4.03 -20.34
C ALA A 175 -26.22 4.37 -19.86
N LEU A 176 -26.42 4.42 -18.54
CA LEU A 176 -27.70 4.78 -17.93
C LEU A 176 -28.12 6.21 -18.31
N LEU A 177 -27.17 7.14 -18.37
CA LEU A 177 -27.41 8.51 -18.81
C LEU A 177 -27.76 8.61 -20.31
N ALA A 178 -27.20 7.72 -21.13
CA ALA A 178 -27.43 7.67 -22.58
C ALA A 178 -28.73 6.95 -22.96
N THR A 179 -29.20 6.00 -22.13
CA THR A 179 -30.48 5.31 -22.33
C THR A 179 -31.70 6.12 -21.85
N ARG A 180 -31.46 7.36 -21.42
CA ARG A 180 -32.47 8.23 -20.82
C ARG A 180 -33.01 9.24 -21.82
#